data_AF-A0A959P3R7-F1
#
_entry.id   AF-A0A959P3R7-F1
#
_cell.length_a   1.000
_cell.length_b   1.000
_cell.length_c   1.000
_cell.angle_alpha   90.00
_cell.angle_beta   90.00
_cell.angle_gamma   90.00
#
_symmetry.space_group_name_H-M   'P 1'
#
loop_
_entity.id
_entity.type
_entity.pdbx_description
1 polymer ?
#
loop_
_entity_poly.entity_id
_entity_poly.type
_entity_poly.pdbx_seq_one_letter_code
_entity_poly.pdbx_strand_id
1 'polypeptide(L)'
;KGLPSFTLALNIFPEEQLVSFYFDDGSHGTHCAGIASGNKIGDTELYGIAPGAKVMGLKLGNNNFSGGSTVTVSMKKAYLYADKISKERKEPCIINMSFGVGSEIEEHLDFELFLNELVKNNPYLYISTSNSNEGPGISTTGLPSTSGAIFSSGAILAKEVGNDLYGTTLDKDIILHFSSRGGEVKKPDVVSPGACVSTVPNFSDEDIFWGTSMSSPYTAGVMSVLLGAMKVEFPDVKIPSQFLYKVLRESATWMEGYGFVDQGSGLINTEAAYLLLKKYIVSGEINNYETYTTSSFAPNMPNNSASSLYIRDASYLSGSEKFSFSISRNNFIDSKKFYRIYNLKSSANWLNPVQKKIHLRNDHPAEVDITIDPKIL
;
A
#
# COMPACT_ATOMS: atom_id res chain seq x y z
N LYS A 1 -25.03 -4.56 -36.03
CA LYS A 1 -24.02 -4.87 -34.99
C LYS A 1 -24.69 -5.79 -33.98
N GLY A 2 -24.17 -7.00 -33.78
CA GLY A 2 -24.74 -7.94 -32.81
C GLY A 2 -24.57 -7.43 -31.37
N LEU A 3 -25.30 -8.01 -30.42
CA LEU A 3 -25.06 -7.75 -29.00
C LEU A 3 -23.60 -8.07 -28.67
N PRO A 4 -22.89 -7.22 -27.90
CA PRO A 4 -21.54 -7.51 -27.47
C PRO A 4 -21.50 -8.83 -26.72
N SER A 5 -20.47 -9.65 -26.97
CA SER A 5 -20.33 -10.93 -26.30
C SER A 5 -20.06 -10.73 -24.82
N PHE A 6 -20.94 -11.27 -23.98
CA PHE A 6 -20.79 -11.23 -22.53
C PHE A 6 -20.17 -12.54 -22.03
N THR A 7 -18.98 -12.45 -21.46
CA THR A 7 -18.25 -13.63 -20.96
C THR A 7 -18.53 -13.81 -19.47
N LEU A 8 -18.88 -15.03 -19.08
CA LEU A 8 -19.11 -15.42 -17.70
C LEU A 8 -18.36 -16.70 -17.36
N ALA A 9 -17.92 -16.80 -16.11
CA ALA A 9 -17.42 -18.02 -15.50
C ALA A 9 -18.49 -18.61 -14.57
N LEU A 10 -18.48 -19.94 -14.45
CA LEU A 10 -19.42 -20.71 -13.64
C LEU A 10 -18.65 -21.49 -12.57
N ASN A 11 -18.96 -21.23 -11.30
CA ASN A 11 -18.48 -22.02 -10.18
C ASN A 11 -19.65 -22.80 -9.58
N ILE A 12 -19.46 -24.09 -9.34
CA ILE A 12 -20.47 -24.98 -8.76
C ILE A 12 -19.89 -25.56 -7.47
N PHE A 13 -20.63 -25.37 -6.37
CA PHE A 13 -20.28 -25.87 -5.03
C PHE A 13 -21.40 -26.81 -4.57
N PRO A 14 -21.34 -28.11 -4.92
CA PRO A 14 -22.44 -29.06 -4.64
C PRO A 14 -22.72 -29.23 -3.15
N GLU A 15 -21.68 -29.27 -2.32
CA GLU A 15 -21.79 -29.41 -0.86
C GLU A 15 -22.49 -28.21 -0.21
N GLU A 16 -22.33 -27.02 -0.78
CA GLU A 16 -22.96 -25.78 -0.34
C GLU A 16 -24.32 -25.53 -1.02
N GLN A 17 -24.72 -26.41 -1.95
CA GLN A 17 -25.87 -26.22 -2.83
C GLN A 17 -25.87 -24.86 -3.55
N LEU A 18 -24.69 -24.40 -3.96
CA LEU A 18 -24.47 -23.05 -4.51
C LEU A 18 -23.96 -23.11 -5.95
N VAL A 19 -24.56 -22.29 -6.81
CA VAL A 19 -24.04 -21.98 -8.15
C VAL A 19 -23.71 -20.49 -8.20
N SER A 20 -22.47 -20.17 -8.54
CA SER A 20 -21.96 -18.80 -8.59
C SER A 20 -21.53 -18.43 -10.00
N PHE A 21 -22.19 -17.41 -10.55
CA PHE A 21 -21.82 -16.80 -11.82
C PHE A 21 -20.86 -15.64 -11.56
N TYR A 22 -19.72 -15.64 -12.24
CA TYR A 22 -18.71 -14.58 -12.16
C TYR A 22 -18.58 -13.89 -13.51
N PHE A 23 -18.69 -12.57 -13.51
CA PHE A 23 -18.49 -11.73 -14.70
C PHE A 23 -18.15 -10.30 -14.26
N ASP A 24 -17.33 -9.63 -15.06
CA ASP A 24 -17.08 -8.19 -14.92
C ASP A 24 -18.16 -7.43 -15.68
N ASP A 25 -18.90 -6.59 -14.96
CA ASP A 25 -19.96 -5.71 -15.45
C ASP A 25 -19.64 -4.23 -15.18
N GLY A 26 -18.39 -3.90 -14.80
CA GLY A 26 -17.97 -2.53 -14.45
C GLY A 26 -16.63 -2.09 -15.03
N SER A 27 -15.93 -2.94 -15.79
CA SER A 27 -14.64 -2.72 -16.49
C SER A 27 -13.41 -2.41 -15.62
N HIS A 28 -13.60 -1.78 -14.46
CA HIS A 28 -12.56 -1.38 -13.52
C HIS A 28 -11.66 -2.54 -13.05
N GLY A 29 -12.26 -3.69 -12.73
CA GLY A 29 -11.52 -4.87 -12.30
C GLY A 29 -10.61 -5.42 -13.40
N THR A 30 -11.12 -5.47 -14.63
CA THR A 30 -10.35 -5.87 -15.82
C THR A 30 -9.22 -4.88 -16.12
N HIS A 31 -9.49 -3.58 -16.01
CA HIS A 31 -8.48 -2.52 -16.17
C HIS A 31 -7.33 -2.67 -15.18
N CYS A 32 -7.66 -2.85 -13.89
CA CYS A 32 -6.67 -3.11 -12.84
C CYS A 32 -5.86 -4.40 -13.09
N ALA A 33 -6.52 -5.49 -13.51
CA ALA A 33 -5.83 -6.75 -13.82
C ALA A 33 -4.85 -6.59 -14.99
N GLY A 34 -5.23 -5.80 -16.02
CA GLY A 34 -4.36 -5.45 -17.14
C GLY A 34 -3.13 -4.68 -16.74
N ILE A 35 -3.25 -3.68 -15.84
CA ILE A 35 -2.10 -2.93 -15.33
C ILE A 35 -1.12 -3.86 -14.61
N ALA A 36 -1.64 -4.73 -13.74
CA ALA A 36 -0.79 -5.63 -12.97
C ALA A 36 -0.12 -6.71 -13.84
N SER A 37 -0.82 -7.26 -14.84
CA SER A 37 -0.43 -8.52 -15.46
C SER A 37 -0.87 -8.74 -16.92
N GLY A 38 -1.36 -7.70 -17.59
CA GLY A 38 -1.73 -7.78 -19.00
C GLY A 38 -0.55 -8.28 -19.86
N ASN A 39 -0.86 -9.09 -20.85
CA ASN A 39 0.14 -9.66 -21.75
C ASN A 39 -0.32 -9.47 -23.18
N LYS A 40 0.40 -8.65 -23.95
CA LYS A 40 0.04 -8.30 -25.33
C LYS A 40 -1.40 -7.81 -25.47
N ILE A 41 -1.75 -6.78 -24.68
CA ILE A 41 -3.11 -6.24 -24.62
C ILE A 41 -3.56 -5.83 -26.02
N GLY A 42 -4.68 -6.35 -26.51
CA GLY A 42 -5.21 -6.03 -27.84
C GLY A 42 -4.31 -6.46 -29.00
N ASP A 43 -3.52 -7.53 -28.84
CA ASP A 43 -2.52 -7.98 -29.81
C ASP A 43 -1.45 -6.92 -30.14
N THR A 44 -1.18 -6.03 -29.18
CA THR A 44 -0.13 -5.01 -29.26
C THR A 44 1.09 -5.40 -28.42
N GLU A 45 2.13 -4.54 -28.40
CA GLU A 45 3.28 -4.64 -27.49
C GLU A 45 3.03 -3.94 -26.15
N LEU A 46 1.76 -3.80 -25.73
CA LEU A 46 1.39 -3.29 -24.42
C LEU A 46 1.33 -4.44 -23.39
N TYR A 47 2.05 -4.24 -22.29
CA TYR A 47 2.18 -5.19 -21.20
C TYR A 47 1.83 -4.52 -19.87
N GLY A 48 1.18 -5.26 -19.00
CA GLY A 48 1.16 -4.94 -17.58
C GLY A 48 2.55 -5.15 -16.97
N ILE A 49 2.70 -4.79 -15.70
CA ILE A 49 4.01 -4.83 -15.03
C ILE A 49 4.53 -6.26 -14.88
N ALA A 50 3.65 -7.24 -14.62
CA ALA A 50 4.00 -8.64 -14.46
C ALA A 50 3.20 -9.56 -15.41
N PRO A 51 3.49 -9.60 -16.72
CA PRO A 51 2.71 -10.37 -17.71
C PRO A 51 2.69 -11.89 -17.48
N GLY A 52 3.65 -12.41 -16.73
CA GLY A 52 3.72 -13.83 -16.35
C GLY A 52 2.95 -14.19 -15.07
N ALA A 53 2.35 -13.20 -14.39
CA ALA A 53 1.57 -13.43 -13.19
C ALA A 53 0.21 -14.06 -13.50
N LYS A 54 -0.28 -14.93 -12.61
CA LYS A 54 -1.62 -15.51 -12.71
C LYS A 54 -2.62 -14.62 -11.97
N VAL A 55 -3.72 -14.27 -12.62
CA VAL A 55 -4.78 -13.45 -12.03
C VAL A 55 -5.88 -14.30 -11.43
N MET A 56 -6.36 -13.90 -10.26
CA MET A 56 -7.55 -14.45 -9.61
C MET A 56 -8.53 -13.31 -9.34
N GLY A 57 -9.63 -13.28 -10.07
CA GLY A 57 -10.68 -12.28 -9.91
C GLY A 57 -11.61 -12.62 -8.75
N LEU A 58 -11.75 -11.71 -7.78
CA LEU A 58 -12.69 -11.82 -6.66
C LEU A 58 -13.62 -10.61 -6.68
N LYS A 59 -14.84 -10.80 -7.20
CA LYS A 59 -15.83 -9.72 -7.32
C LYS A 59 -16.45 -9.43 -5.96
N LEU A 60 -16.28 -8.20 -5.48
CA LEU A 60 -16.72 -7.76 -4.15
C LEU A 60 -18.02 -6.98 -4.16
N GLY A 61 -18.18 -6.18 -5.21
CA GLY A 61 -19.25 -5.20 -5.37
C GLY A 61 -20.39 -5.73 -6.22
N ASN A 62 -21.58 -5.25 -5.90
CA ASN A 62 -22.77 -5.45 -6.72
C ASN A 62 -23.06 -4.18 -7.52
N ASN A 63 -22.75 -4.23 -8.82
CA ASN A 63 -22.92 -3.11 -9.75
C ASN A 63 -24.40 -2.83 -10.12
N ASN A 64 -25.36 -3.63 -9.62
CA ASN A 64 -26.77 -3.25 -9.65
C ASN A 64 -27.08 -2.05 -8.73
N PHE A 65 -26.17 -1.74 -7.80
CA PHE A 65 -26.26 -0.57 -6.93
C PHE A 65 -25.15 0.42 -7.29
N SER A 66 -25.45 1.71 -7.15
CA SER A 66 -24.51 2.80 -7.45
C SER A 66 -23.17 2.59 -6.75
N GLY A 67 -22.07 2.83 -7.47
CA GLY A 67 -20.70 2.71 -6.96
C GLY A 67 -20.23 1.28 -6.70
N GLY A 68 -20.95 0.25 -7.16
CA GLY A 68 -20.55 -1.14 -6.97
C GLY A 68 -20.60 -1.54 -5.49
N SER A 69 -21.78 -1.39 -4.88
CA SER A 69 -22.00 -1.54 -3.43
C SER A 69 -21.27 -2.77 -2.89
N THR A 70 -20.31 -2.50 -2.01
CA THR A 70 -19.41 -3.48 -1.39
C THR A 70 -19.63 -3.43 0.11
N VAL A 71 -19.63 -4.60 0.76
CA VAL A 71 -19.83 -4.71 2.21
C VAL A 71 -18.58 -5.28 2.87
N THR A 72 -18.34 -4.91 4.13
CA THR A 72 -17.17 -5.39 4.90
C THR A 72 -17.03 -6.91 4.87
N VAL A 73 -18.16 -7.64 4.89
CA VAL A 73 -18.18 -9.10 4.83
C VAL A 73 -17.67 -9.65 3.50
N SER A 74 -18.01 -9.04 2.35
CA SER A 74 -17.53 -9.52 1.05
C SER A 74 -16.03 -9.29 0.91
N MET A 75 -15.52 -8.15 1.40
CA MET A 75 -14.10 -7.87 1.47
C MET A 75 -13.36 -8.91 2.34
N LYS A 76 -13.79 -9.10 3.60
CA LYS A 76 -13.16 -10.08 4.51
C LYS A 76 -13.12 -11.48 3.90
N LYS A 77 -14.20 -11.92 3.24
CA LYS A 77 -14.26 -13.22 2.55
C LYS A 77 -13.23 -13.35 1.43
N ALA A 78 -13.02 -12.30 0.63
CA ALA A 78 -12.02 -12.32 -0.43
C ALA A 78 -10.58 -12.38 0.12
N TYR A 79 -10.29 -11.62 1.18
CA TYR A 79 -8.99 -11.68 1.87
C TYR A 79 -8.72 -13.08 2.44
N LEU A 80 -9.70 -13.69 3.11
CA LEU A 80 -9.60 -15.05 3.64
C LEU A 80 -9.42 -16.10 2.54
N TYR A 81 -10.09 -15.93 1.40
CA TYR A 81 -9.93 -16.82 0.26
C TYR A 81 -8.52 -16.71 -0.34
N ALA A 82 -8.00 -15.49 -0.51
CA ALA A 82 -6.63 -15.28 -0.98
C ALA A 82 -5.58 -15.84 0.00
N ASP A 83 -5.78 -15.68 1.31
CA ASP A 83 -4.94 -16.30 2.35
C ASP A 83 -4.97 -17.85 2.27
N LYS A 84 -6.15 -18.45 2.09
CA LYS A 84 -6.29 -19.89 1.87
C LYS A 84 -5.50 -20.34 0.64
N ILE A 85 -5.68 -19.67 -0.50
CA ILE A 85 -4.98 -20.00 -1.75
C ILE A 85 -3.46 -19.83 -1.61
N SER A 86 -3.01 -18.78 -0.92
CA SER A 86 -1.59 -18.55 -0.62
C SER A 86 -0.97 -19.75 0.13
N LYS A 87 -1.67 -20.24 1.16
CA LYS A 87 -1.25 -21.40 1.97
C LYS A 87 -1.26 -22.71 1.18
N GLU A 88 -2.29 -22.93 0.36
CA GLU A 88 -2.45 -24.17 -0.43
C GLU A 88 -1.43 -24.26 -1.56
N ARG A 89 -1.22 -23.18 -2.32
CA ARG A 89 -0.34 -23.19 -3.50
C ARG A 89 1.13 -23.00 -3.15
N LYS A 90 1.45 -22.47 -1.97
CA LYS A 90 2.84 -22.12 -1.56
C LYS A 90 3.54 -21.23 -2.60
N GLU A 91 2.78 -20.40 -3.29
CA GLU A 91 3.25 -19.38 -4.23
C GLU A 91 2.96 -18.00 -3.63
N PRO A 92 3.77 -16.97 -3.91
CA PRO A 92 3.46 -15.61 -3.47
C PRO A 92 2.09 -15.18 -3.99
N CYS A 93 1.22 -14.75 -3.08
CA CYS A 93 -0.12 -14.27 -3.39
C CYS A 93 -0.23 -12.78 -3.02
N ILE A 94 -0.43 -11.94 -4.02
CA ILE A 94 -0.56 -10.50 -3.86
C ILE A 94 -2.02 -10.12 -4.08
N ILE A 95 -2.62 -9.51 -3.07
CA ILE A 95 -3.96 -8.96 -3.13
C ILE A 95 -3.84 -7.51 -3.59
N ASN A 96 -4.46 -7.19 -4.72
CA ASN A 96 -4.71 -5.80 -5.10
C ASN A 96 -6.13 -5.41 -4.70
N MET A 97 -6.28 -4.41 -3.82
CA MET A 97 -7.58 -3.85 -3.43
C MET A 97 -7.66 -2.38 -3.83
N SER A 98 -8.20 -2.13 -5.02
CA SER A 98 -8.44 -0.79 -5.58
C SER A 98 -9.80 -0.22 -5.17
N PHE A 99 -10.19 -0.43 -3.90
CA PHE A 99 -11.45 0.04 -3.31
C PHE A 99 -11.18 0.59 -1.92
N GLY A 100 -11.88 1.67 -1.57
CA GLY A 100 -11.83 2.23 -0.24
C GLY A 100 -13.00 3.15 0.05
N VAL A 101 -13.21 3.41 1.33
CA VAL A 101 -14.18 4.39 1.84
C VAL A 101 -13.45 5.34 2.77
N GLY A 102 -14.04 6.52 3.04
CA GLY A 102 -13.51 7.44 4.05
C GLY A 102 -13.32 6.73 5.40
N SER A 103 -12.25 7.08 6.11
CA SER A 103 -11.99 6.62 7.47
C SER A 103 -12.49 7.66 8.46
N GLU A 104 -13.31 7.26 9.43
CA GLU A 104 -13.71 8.16 10.54
C GLU A 104 -12.62 8.24 11.61
N ILE A 105 -11.97 7.11 11.91
CA ILE A 105 -10.87 7.00 12.87
C ILE A 105 -9.86 5.99 12.30
N GLU A 106 -8.74 6.49 11.78
CA GLU A 106 -7.66 5.69 11.19
C GLU A 106 -7.04 4.73 12.25
N GLU A 107 -6.59 3.54 11.87
CA GLU A 107 -5.96 2.51 12.73
C GLU A 107 -6.87 1.78 13.73
N HIS A 108 -8.14 2.18 13.89
CA HIS A 108 -9.00 1.70 14.98
C HIS A 108 -10.24 0.91 14.53
N LEU A 109 -10.49 0.80 13.22
CA LEU A 109 -11.69 0.16 12.70
C LEU A 109 -11.55 -1.37 12.58
N ASP A 110 -12.66 -2.08 12.75
CA ASP A 110 -12.75 -3.56 12.76
C ASP A 110 -12.09 -4.21 11.52
N PHE A 111 -12.20 -3.57 10.35
CA PHE A 111 -11.58 -4.09 9.13
C PHE A 111 -10.05 -3.99 9.16
N GLU A 112 -9.49 -2.94 9.76
CA GLU A 112 -8.05 -2.78 9.88
C GLU A 112 -7.44 -3.74 10.91
N LEU A 113 -8.13 -3.93 12.04
CA LEU A 113 -7.76 -4.93 13.04
C LEU A 113 -7.75 -6.33 12.45
N PHE A 114 -8.76 -6.64 11.62
CA PHE A 114 -8.81 -7.89 10.86
C PHE A 114 -7.59 -8.05 9.92
N LEU A 115 -7.18 -7.01 9.19
CA LEU A 115 -6.02 -7.07 8.30
C LEU A 115 -4.70 -7.24 9.08
N ASN A 116 -4.57 -6.54 10.21
CA ASN A 116 -3.42 -6.68 11.11
C ASN A 116 -3.29 -8.13 11.61
N GLU A 117 -4.40 -8.74 12.04
CA GLU A 117 -4.43 -10.14 12.47
C GLU A 117 -4.14 -11.10 11.31
N LEU A 118 -4.72 -10.86 10.14
CA LEU A 118 -4.52 -11.69 8.95
C LEU A 118 -3.05 -11.76 8.54
N VAL A 119 -2.38 -10.61 8.42
CA VAL A 119 -0.96 -10.52 8.05
C VAL A 119 -0.06 -11.05 9.16
N LYS A 120 -0.43 -10.89 10.44
CA LYS A 120 0.29 -11.52 11.55
C LYS A 120 0.23 -13.05 11.48
N ASN A 121 -0.92 -13.61 11.13
CA ASN A 121 -1.12 -15.05 10.99
C ASN A 121 -0.52 -15.62 9.69
N ASN A 122 -0.38 -14.80 8.65
CA ASN A 122 0.31 -15.14 7.41
C ASN A 122 1.23 -13.99 6.96
N PRO A 123 2.50 -13.95 7.43
CA PRO A 123 3.43 -12.88 7.08
C PRO A 123 3.90 -12.94 5.62
N TYR A 124 3.43 -13.92 4.83
CA TYR A 124 3.72 -14.08 3.40
C TYR A 124 2.51 -13.72 2.52
N LEU A 125 1.48 -13.11 3.10
CA LEU A 125 0.39 -12.48 2.35
C LEU A 125 0.76 -11.03 2.04
N TYR A 126 0.77 -10.68 0.75
CA TYR A 126 1.08 -9.33 0.27
C TYR A 126 -0.23 -8.63 -0.11
N ILE A 127 -0.36 -7.36 0.26
CA ILE A 127 -1.58 -6.57 0.11
C ILE A 127 -1.16 -5.18 -0.38
N SER A 128 -1.52 -4.86 -1.62
CA SER A 128 -1.40 -3.54 -2.24
C SER A 128 -2.78 -2.89 -2.32
N THR A 129 -2.88 -1.64 -1.87
CA THR A 129 -4.14 -0.88 -1.90
C THR A 129 -3.96 0.51 -2.48
N SER A 130 -5.04 1.09 -2.99
CA SER A 130 -5.09 2.51 -3.31
C SER A 130 -5.04 3.34 -2.03
N ASN A 131 -4.44 4.54 -2.06
CA ASN A 131 -4.44 5.45 -0.91
C ASN A 131 -5.73 6.28 -0.77
N SER A 132 -6.69 6.11 -1.69
CA SER A 132 -7.92 6.90 -1.88
C SER A 132 -7.77 8.14 -2.78
N ASN A 133 -8.91 8.65 -3.26
CA ASN A 133 -9.04 9.76 -4.20
C ASN A 133 -9.73 10.99 -3.56
N GLU A 134 -9.62 11.16 -2.25
CA GLU A 134 -10.28 12.24 -1.47
C GLU A 134 -9.33 13.40 -1.15
N GLY A 135 -8.18 13.46 -1.82
CA GLY A 135 -7.23 14.58 -1.73
C GLY A 135 -7.77 15.87 -2.37
N PRO A 136 -7.02 16.98 -2.31
CA PRO A 136 -5.63 17.10 -1.82
C PRO A 136 -5.51 17.40 -0.31
N GLY A 137 -6.62 17.39 0.45
CA GLY A 137 -6.57 17.65 1.88
C GLY A 137 -5.65 16.67 2.63
N ILE A 138 -5.00 17.12 3.70
CA ILE A 138 -4.29 16.23 4.64
C ILE A 138 -5.28 15.41 5.46
N SER A 139 -4.87 14.23 5.94
CA SER A 139 -5.73 13.24 6.60
C SER A 139 -6.92 12.82 5.74
N THR A 140 -6.65 12.50 4.46
CA THR A 140 -7.68 12.03 3.50
C THR A 140 -7.45 10.58 3.09
N THR A 141 -6.55 9.88 3.77
CA THR A 141 -6.24 8.47 3.50
C THR A 141 -7.47 7.61 3.84
N GLY A 142 -7.90 6.77 2.90
CA GLY A 142 -9.11 5.97 3.06
C GLY A 142 -8.86 4.58 3.66
N LEU A 143 -9.90 3.93 4.14
CA LEU A 143 -9.84 2.51 4.48
C LEU A 143 -9.71 1.67 3.21
N PRO A 144 -8.97 0.55 3.22
CA PRO A 144 -8.19 0.01 4.35
C PRO A 144 -6.75 0.56 4.45
N SER A 145 -6.37 1.53 3.61
CA SER A 145 -4.99 1.95 3.37
C SER A 145 -4.25 2.56 4.55
N THR A 146 -5.00 2.97 5.58
CA THR A 146 -4.55 3.44 6.90
C THR A 146 -3.78 2.37 7.70
N SER A 147 -4.06 1.09 7.50
CA SER A 147 -3.40 0.01 8.25
C SER A 147 -1.90 -0.10 7.93
N GLY A 148 -1.08 -0.21 8.98
CA GLY A 148 0.36 -0.50 8.88
C GLY A 148 0.68 -1.92 8.38
N ALA A 149 -0.29 -2.83 8.38
CA ALA A 149 -0.11 -4.20 7.90
C ALA A 149 -0.09 -4.31 6.36
N ILE A 150 -0.55 -3.27 5.66
CA ILE A 150 -0.72 -3.28 4.20
C ILE A 150 0.09 -2.16 3.55
N PHE A 151 0.26 -2.24 2.23
CA PHE A 151 1.02 -1.27 1.45
C PHE A 151 0.07 -0.43 0.60
N SER A 152 0.10 0.90 0.76
CA SER A 152 -0.75 1.80 -0.02
C SER A 152 0.04 2.61 -1.03
N SER A 153 -0.59 2.90 -2.17
CA SER A 153 0.00 3.71 -3.23
C SER A 153 -0.87 4.92 -3.53
N GLY A 154 -0.26 6.10 -3.41
CA GLY A 154 -0.79 7.33 -4.00
C GLY A 154 -0.57 7.37 -5.50
N ALA A 155 -1.17 8.35 -6.18
CA ALA A 155 -1.22 8.40 -7.63
C ALA A 155 -0.45 9.56 -8.23
N ILE A 156 0.41 9.27 -9.20
CA ILE A 156 1.01 10.29 -10.06
C ILE A 156 0.38 10.30 -11.45
N LEU A 157 0.41 11.48 -12.07
CA LEU A 157 0.32 11.64 -13.50
C LEU A 157 1.76 11.75 -14.03
N ALA A 158 2.21 10.71 -14.72
CA ALA A 158 3.49 10.75 -15.41
C ALA A 158 3.41 11.80 -16.53
N LYS A 159 4.50 12.53 -16.73
CA LYS A 159 4.59 13.62 -17.71
C LYS A 159 4.14 13.18 -19.11
N GLU A 160 4.70 12.06 -19.57
CA GLU A 160 4.45 11.51 -20.91
C GLU A 160 2.97 11.17 -21.08
N VAL A 161 2.39 10.46 -20.10
CA VAL A 161 0.97 10.13 -20.07
C VAL A 161 0.09 11.38 -20.06
N GLY A 162 0.43 12.38 -19.26
CA GLY A 162 -0.31 13.64 -19.22
C GLY A 162 -0.31 14.34 -20.57
N ASN A 163 0.85 14.47 -21.19
CA ASN A 163 0.99 15.18 -22.46
C ASN A 163 0.30 14.42 -23.61
N ASP A 164 0.43 13.10 -23.64
CA ASP A 164 -0.06 12.28 -24.76
C ASP A 164 -1.54 11.91 -24.64
N LEU A 165 -2.01 11.53 -23.44
CA LEU A 165 -3.40 11.05 -23.25
C LEU A 165 -4.37 12.14 -22.81
N TYR A 166 -3.89 13.14 -22.07
CA TYR A 166 -4.74 14.16 -21.45
C TYR A 166 -4.56 15.56 -22.05
N GLY A 167 -3.67 15.71 -23.04
CA GLY A 167 -3.42 16.99 -23.70
C GLY A 167 -2.93 18.10 -22.76
N THR A 168 -2.33 17.73 -21.61
CA THR A 168 -1.73 18.70 -20.70
C THR A 168 -0.32 19.07 -21.16
N THR A 169 0.32 20.02 -20.48
CA THR A 169 1.72 20.41 -20.75
C THR A 169 2.48 20.35 -19.44
N LEU A 170 2.92 19.14 -19.10
CA LEU A 170 3.74 18.87 -17.93
C LEU A 170 5.22 18.91 -18.31
N ASP A 171 6.02 19.50 -17.44
CA ASP A 171 7.48 19.50 -17.51
C ASP A 171 8.11 18.38 -16.67
N LYS A 172 7.37 17.88 -15.67
CA LYS A 172 7.72 16.77 -14.77
C LYS A 172 6.50 15.94 -14.34
N ASP A 173 6.76 14.79 -13.73
CA ASP A 173 5.73 13.99 -13.07
C ASP A 173 5.12 14.77 -11.89
N ILE A 174 3.80 14.66 -11.73
CA ILE A 174 3.07 15.32 -10.66
C ILE A 174 2.20 14.33 -9.90
N ILE A 175 2.02 14.54 -8.60
CA ILE A 175 1.01 13.80 -7.84
C ILE A 175 -0.36 14.31 -8.25
N LEU A 176 -1.26 13.40 -8.62
CA LEU A 176 -2.64 13.71 -8.99
C LEU A 176 -3.32 14.43 -7.82
N HIS A 177 -4.05 15.50 -8.14
CA HIS A 177 -4.61 16.42 -7.13
C HIS A 177 -5.55 15.70 -6.15
N PHE A 178 -6.34 14.74 -6.65
CA PHE A 178 -7.24 13.94 -5.82
C PHE A 178 -6.53 12.84 -5.03
N SER A 179 -5.25 12.53 -5.29
CA SER A 179 -4.55 11.49 -4.53
C SER A 179 -4.53 11.90 -3.06
N SER A 180 -5.15 11.07 -2.22
CA SER A 180 -5.24 11.31 -0.79
C SER A 180 -3.87 11.41 -0.14
N ARG A 181 -3.80 12.25 0.90
CA ARG A 181 -2.59 12.60 1.64
C ARG A 181 -2.65 12.01 3.05
N GLY A 182 -1.48 11.74 3.62
CA GLY A 182 -1.33 11.35 5.01
C GLY A 182 -1.58 12.50 5.97
N GLY A 183 -1.14 12.30 7.20
CA GLY A 183 -1.29 13.27 8.29
C GLY A 183 -1.31 12.51 9.60
N GLU A 184 -2.49 12.03 9.97
CA GLU A 184 -2.72 11.17 11.13
C GLU A 184 -1.98 9.83 10.99
N VAL A 185 -2.06 9.20 9.82
CA VAL A 185 -1.21 8.05 9.44
C VAL A 185 -0.03 8.42 8.54
N LYS A 186 1.02 7.58 8.59
CA LYS A 186 2.21 7.65 7.72
C LYS A 186 1.94 6.99 6.37
N LYS A 187 1.01 7.56 5.62
CA LYS A 187 0.58 7.10 4.29
C LYS A 187 0.56 8.26 3.28
N PRO A 188 0.60 8.02 1.96
CA PRO A 188 0.81 6.71 1.32
C PRO A 188 2.20 6.12 1.64
N ASP A 189 2.42 4.83 1.39
CA ASP A 189 3.78 4.27 1.54
C ASP A 189 4.73 4.81 0.45
N VAL A 190 4.21 4.88 -0.77
CA VAL A 190 4.85 5.39 -2.00
C VAL A 190 3.79 5.98 -2.91
N VAL A 191 4.22 6.64 -3.99
CA VAL A 191 3.34 6.95 -5.13
C VAL A 191 3.73 6.12 -6.35
N SER A 192 2.74 5.81 -7.18
CA SER A 192 2.92 5.01 -8.41
C SER A 192 2.11 5.61 -9.55
N PRO A 193 2.44 5.31 -10.82
CA PRO A 193 1.65 5.73 -11.99
C PRO A 193 0.18 5.41 -11.80
N GLY A 194 -0.66 6.46 -11.82
CA GLY A 194 -2.08 6.37 -11.53
C GLY A 194 -2.97 6.76 -12.69
N ALA A 195 -2.41 7.00 -13.88
CA ALA A 195 -3.15 7.25 -15.11
C ALA A 195 -2.52 6.43 -16.24
N CYS A 196 -3.33 5.67 -16.98
CA CYS A 196 -2.83 4.83 -18.07
C CYS A 196 -3.97 4.27 -18.95
N VAL A 197 -3.58 3.78 -20.13
CA VAL A 197 -4.38 2.85 -20.94
C VAL A 197 -4.20 1.42 -20.39
N SER A 198 -5.27 0.64 -20.33
CA SER A 198 -5.20 -0.79 -20.00
C SER A 198 -6.33 -1.57 -20.69
N THR A 199 -6.33 -2.89 -20.53
CA THR A 199 -7.38 -3.75 -21.09
C THR A 199 -8.73 -3.52 -20.39
N VAL A 200 -9.81 -3.58 -21.15
CA VAL A 200 -11.19 -3.53 -20.63
C VAL A 200 -12.03 -4.65 -21.24
N PRO A 201 -13.21 -4.99 -20.65
CA PRO A 201 -14.10 -5.96 -21.25
C PRO A 201 -14.63 -5.48 -22.60
N ASN A 202 -14.97 -6.42 -23.49
CA ASN A 202 -15.44 -6.13 -24.86
C ASN A 202 -16.71 -5.26 -24.97
N PHE A 203 -17.44 -5.03 -23.87
CA PHE A 203 -18.60 -4.14 -23.86
C PHE A 203 -18.27 -2.69 -23.47
N SER A 204 -17.03 -2.42 -23.04
CA SER A 204 -16.53 -1.11 -22.64
C SER A 204 -15.62 -0.56 -23.74
N ASP A 205 -15.88 0.68 -24.16
CA ASP A 205 -15.02 1.40 -25.12
C ASP A 205 -14.08 2.41 -24.41
N GLU A 206 -14.16 2.52 -23.08
CA GLU A 206 -13.35 3.42 -22.26
C GLU A 206 -12.18 2.65 -21.61
N ASP A 207 -10.95 2.85 -22.11
CA ASP A 207 -9.73 2.15 -21.68
C ASP A 207 -8.69 3.06 -21.01
N ILE A 208 -8.93 4.37 -20.97
CA ILE A 208 -8.08 5.37 -20.31
C ILE A 208 -8.65 5.70 -18.94
N PHE A 209 -8.05 5.18 -17.87
CA PHE A 209 -8.46 5.47 -16.49
C PHE A 209 -7.38 6.21 -15.71
N TRP A 210 -7.82 6.97 -14.72
CA TRP A 210 -6.97 7.61 -13.71
C TRP A 210 -7.53 7.44 -12.29
N GLY A 211 -6.63 7.34 -11.31
CA GLY A 211 -6.99 7.09 -9.92
C GLY A 211 -5.87 6.40 -9.16
N THR A 212 -5.89 6.51 -7.82
CA THR A 212 -5.08 5.63 -6.96
C THR A 212 -5.43 4.15 -7.16
N SER A 213 -6.63 3.87 -7.67
CA SER A 213 -7.06 2.55 -8.12
C SER A 213 -6.21 1.96 -9.25
N MET A 214 -5.50 2.77 -10.04
CA MET A 214 -4.56 2.34 -11.08
C MET A 214 -3.13 2.24 -10.53
N SER A 215 -2.78 3.09 -9.55
CA SER A 215 -1.50 3.03 -8.84
C SER A 215 -1.32 1.75 -8.01
N SER A 216 -2.39 1.28 -7.37
CA SER A 216 -2.36 0.04 -6.58
C SER A 216 -1.99 -1.21 -7.41
N PRO A 217 -2.63 -1.51 -8.56
CA PRO A 217 -2.27 -2.68 -9.36
C PRO A 217 -0.91 -2.52 -10.03
N TYR A 218 -0.47 -1.30 -10.33
CA TYR A 218 0.90 -1.04 -10.76
C TYR A 218 1.89 -1.54 -9.69
N THR A 219 1.70 -1.13 -8.45
CA THR A 219 2.51 -1.58 -7.31
C THR A 219 2.41 -3.09 -7.08
N ALA A 220 1.22 -3.68 -7.20
CA ALA A 220 1.04 -5.14 -7.10
C ALA A 220 1.82 -5.88 -8.19
N GLY A 221 1.89 -5.33 -9.40
CA GLY A 221 2.72 -5.84 -10.48
C GLY A 221 4.21 -5.72 -10.17
N VAL A 222 4.67 -4.60 -9.61
CA VAL A 222 6.06 -4.42 -9.15
C VAL A 222 6.42 -5.47 -8.09
N MET A 223 5.55 -5.69 -7.10
CA MET A 223 5.74 -6.77 -6.11
C MET A 223 5.85 -8.14 -6.78
N SER A 224 5.03 -8.40 -7.80
CA SER A 224 5.00 -9.67 -8.54
C SER A 224 6.31 -9.95 -9.26
N VAL A 225 6.86 -8.98 -9.99
CA VAL A 225 8.14 -9.17 -10.71
C VAL A 225 9.32 -9.34 -9.74
N LEU A 226 9.34 -8.60 -8.62
CA LEU A 226 10.36 -8.74 -7.60
C LEU A 226 10.34 -10.13 -6.95
N LEU A 227 9.15 -10.60 -6.54
CA LEU A 227 8.98 -11.92 -5.95
C LEU A 227 9.27 -13.04 -6.96
N GLY A 228 8.89 -12.86 -8.23
CA GLY A 228 9.21 -13.77 -9.32
C GLY A 228 10.72 -13.92 -9.53
N ALA A 229 11.45 -12.79 -9.60
CA ALA A 229 12.90 -12.79 -9.74
C ALA A 229 13.58 -13.46 -8.53
N MET A 230 13.18 -13.12 -7.31
CA MET A 230 13.77 -13.70 -6.10
C MET A 230 13.48 -15.19 -5.95
N LYS A 231 12.33 -15.67 -6.42
CA LYS A 231 12.03 -17.12 -6.45
C LYS A 231 12.99 -17.89 -7.36
N VAL A 232 13.49 -17.28 -8.43
CA VAL A 232 14.47 -17.90 -9.34
C VAL A 232 15.88 -17.82 -8.79
N GLU A 233 16.28 -16.65 -8.30
CA GLU A 233 17.66 -16.41 -7.81
C GLU A 233 17.93 -16.98 -6.42
N PHE A 234 16.92 -16.99 -5.55
CA PHE A 234 16.99 -17.39 -4.16
C PHE A 234 15.81 -18.31 -3.78
N PRO A 235 15.69 -19.51 -4.38
CA PRO A 235 14.50 -20.37 -4.27
C PRO A 235 14.17 -20.79 -2.83
N ASP A 236 15.16 -20.84 -1.94
CA ASP A 236 14.99 -21.22 -0.53
C ASP A 236 14.60 -20.04 0.39
N VAL A 237 14.61 -18.81 -0.13
CA VAL A 237 14.34 -17.61 0.65
C VAL A 237 12.87 -17.21 0.51
N LYS A 238 12.14 -17.28 1.63
CA LYS A 238 10.80 -16.70 1.71
C LYS A 238 10.88 -15.27 2.17
N ILE A 239 10.21 -14.37 1.45
CA ILE A 239 10.25 -12.93 1.70
C ILE A 239 8.97 -12.52 2.44
N PRO A 240 9.02 -12.15 3.73
CA PRO A 240 7.81 -11.65 4.39
C PRO A 240 7.32 -10.33 3.78
N SER A 241 6.01 -10.10 3.79
CA SER A 241 5.40 -8.93 3.15
C SER A 241 5.90 -7.61 3.71
N GLN A 242 6.00 -7.51 5.04
CA GLN A 242 6.53 -6.33 5.72
C GLN A 242 8.00 -6.02 5.32
N PHE A 243 8.81 -7.05 5.06
CA PHE A 243 10.18 -6.87 4.57
C PHE A 243 10.20 -6.34 3.13
N LEU A 244 9.35 -6.88 2.25
CA LEU A 244 9.19 -6.37 0.89
C LEU A 244 8.75 -4.90 0.89
N TYR A 245 7.82 -4.54 1.78
CA TYR A 245 7.34 -3.16 1.93
C TYR A 245 8.45 -2.21 2.39
N LYS A 246 9.31 -2.65 3.31
CA LYS A 246 10.51 -1.89 3.69
C LYS A 246 11.39 -1.62 2.47
N VAL A 247 11.67 -2.65 1.67
CA VAL A 247 12.50 -2.52 0.48
C VAL A 247 11.89 -1.52 -0.50
N LEU A 248 10.59 -1.64 -0.80
CA LEU A 248 9.91 -0.73 -1.73
C LEU A 248 9.96 0.73 -1.27
N ARG A 249 9.78 0.98 0.04
CA ARG A 249 9.92 2.32 0.62
C ARG A 249 11.35 2.85 0.51
N GLU A 250 12.34 2.06 0.89
CA GLU A 250 13.75 2.49 0.89
C GLU A 250 14.37 2.67 -0.49
N SER A 251 13.83 1.98 -1.49
CA SER A 251 14.29 2.10 -2.88
C SER A 251 13.56 3.18 -3.67
N ALA A 252 12.49 3.78 -3.13
CA ALA A 252 11.68 4.76 -3.84
C ALA A 252 12.50 6.01 -4.22
N THR A 253 12.16 6.60 -5.37
CA THR A 253 12.80 7.82 -5.87
C THR A 253 12.07 9.03 -5.30
N TRP A 254 12.76 9.86 -4.53
CA TRP A 254 12.19 11.09 -3.98
C TRP A 254 11.76 12.06 -5.10
N MET A 255 10.53 12.59 -5.03
CA MET A 255 10.04 13.61 -5.95
C MET A 255 10.18 15.00 -5.31
N GLU A 256 10.95 15.87 -5.97
CA GLU A 256 11.19 17.24 -5.50
C GLU A 256 9.91 18.09 -5.52
N GLY A 257 9.70 18.83 -4.43
CA GLY A 257 8.52 19.68 -4.23
C GLY A 257 7.35 19.01 -3.50
N TYR A 258 7.50 17.75 -3.06
CA TYR A 258 6.50 17.02 -2.28
C TYR A 258 7.06 16.59 -0.92
N GLY A 259 6.23 16.54 0.11
CA GLY A 259 6.59 16.07 1.45
C GLY A 259 6.22 14.61 1.70
N PHE A 260 6.62 14.08 2.86
CA PHE A 260 6.25 12.70 3.26
C PHE A 260 4.74 12.46 3.30
N VAL A 261 3.94 13.47 3.65
CA VAL A 261 2.46 13.38 3.66
C VAL A 261 1.87 13.26 2.25
N ASP A 262 2.63 13.68 1.23
CA ASP A 262 2.20 13.67 -0.16
C ASP A 262 2.57 12.37 -0.87
N GLN A 263 3.83 11.97 -0.74
CA GLN A 263 4.43 10.92 -1.55
C GLN A 263 4.88 9.69 -0.76
N GLY A 264 4.75 9.70 0.57
CA GLY A 264 5.38 8.71 1.41
C GLY A 264 6.89 8.73 1.23
N SER A 265 7.44 7.60 0.80
CA SER A 265 8.88 7.46 0.55
C SER A 265 9.32 7.94 -0.85
N GLY A 266 8.37 8.25 -1.74
CA GLY A 266 8.63 8.71 -3.10
C GLY A 266 7.96 7.86 -4.18
N LEU A 267 8.36 8.07 -5.43
CA LEU A 267 7.92 7.31 -6.59
C LEU A 267 8.50 5.89 -6.55
N ILE A 268 7.64 4.89 -6.73
CA ILE A 268 8.05 3.48 -6.76
C ILE A 268 9.14 3.24 -7.83
N ASN A 269 10.21 2.55 -7.45
CA ASN A 269 11.35 2.28 -8.33
C ASN A 269 11.69 0.79 -8.34
N THR A 270 11.32 0.12 -9.44
CA THR A 270 11.41 -1.34 -9.56
C THR A 270 12.85 -1.83 -9.61
N GLU A 271 13.72 -1.15 -10.36
CA GLU A 271 15.12 -1.54 -10.52
C GLU A 271 15.89 -1.36 -9.21
N ALA A 272 15.74 -0.20 -8.56
CA ALA A 272 16.35 0.05 -7.27
C ALA A 272 15.84 -0.94 -6.21
N ALA A 273 14.53 -1.28 -6.22
CA ALA A 273 13.96 -2.28 -5.32
C ALA A 273 14.57 -3.66 -5.54
N TYR A 274 14.74 -4.08 -6.79
CA TYR A 274 15.38 -5.36 -7.14
C TYR A 274 16.81 -5.44 -6.61
N LEU A 275 17.62 -4.41 -6.87
CA LEU A 275 19.02 -4.35 -6.42
C LEU A 275 19.11 -4.35 -4.89
N LEU A 276 18.24 -3.59 -4.21
CA LEU A 276 18.21 -3.51 -2.75
C LEU A 276 17.76 -4.82 -2.12
N LEU A 277 16.70 -5.45 -2.66
CA LEU A 277 16.18 -6.74 -2.18
C LEU A 277 17.26 -7.82 -2.27
N LYS A 278 17.93 -7.91 -3.42
CA LYS A 278 19.05 -8.83 -3.65
C LYS A 278 20.19 -8.59 -2.67
N LYS A 279 20.60 -7.34 -2.48
CA LYS A 279 21.64 -6.96 -1.51
C LYS A 279 21.27 -7.42 -0.10
N TYR A 280 20.04 -7.18 0.34
CA TYR A 280 19.58 -7.54 1.68
C TYR A 280 19.44 -9.05 1.89
N ILE A 281 19.05 -9.82 0.87
CA ILE A 281 19.03 -11.28 0.95
C ILE A 281 20.46 -11.81 1.08
N VAL A 282 21.39 -11.35 0.25
CA VAL A 282 22.80 -11.78 0.28
C VAL A 282 23.48 -11.41 1.60
N SER A 283 23.18 -10.25 2.19
CA SER A 283 23.73 -9.84 3.47
C SER A 283 23.04 -10.49 4.69
N GLY A 284 22.00 -11.30 4.48
CA GLY A 284 21.22 -11.92 5.55
C GLY A 284 20.36 -10.95 6.36
N GLU A 285 20.10 -9.74 5.84
CA GLU A 285 19.32 -8.71 6.53
C GLU A 285 17.88 -9.17 6.80
N ILE A 286 17.33 -10.01 5.93
CA ILE A 286 15.99 -10.60 6.09
C ILE A 286 15.82 -11.35 7.42
N ASN A 287 16.86 -12.05 7.88
CA ASN A 287 16.84 -12.77 9.16
C ASN A 287 16.90 -11.83 10.37
N ASN A 288 17.33 -10.58 10.13
CA ASN A 288 17.38 -9.52 11.11
C ASN A 288 16.19 -8.57 10.99
N TYR A 289 15.24 -8.80 10.08
CA TYR A 289 14.15 -7.86 9.91
C TYR A 289 13.16 -7.91 11.07
N GLU A 290 12.91 -6.75 11.70
CA GLU A 290 12.00 -6.62 12.83
C GLU A 290 11.05 -5.44 12.60
N THR A 291 9.85 -5.51 13.17
CA THR A 291 8.86 -4.44 13.08
C THR A 291 8.63 -3.78 14.44
N TYR A 292 8.22 -2.52 14.39
CA TYR A 292 8.05 -1.68 15.56
C TYR A 292 6.71 -0.96 15.48
N THR A 293 6.04 -0.88 16.62
CA THR A 293 4.89 -0.01 16.81
C THR A 293 5.37 1.26 17.48
N THR A 294 5.02 2.41 16.90
CA THR A 294 5.25 3.72 17.51
C THR A 294 3.94 4.23 18.09
N SER A 295 4.00 5.00 19.16
CA SER A 295 2.84 5.67 19.75
C SER A 295 3.28 7.04 20.25
N SER A 296 2.50 8.08 20.00
CA SER A 296 2.77 9.45 20.43
C SER A 296 1.46 10.19 20.69
N PHE A 297 1.57 11.34 21.34
CA PHE A 297 0.45 12.25 21.56
C PHE A 297 -0.24 12.65 20.24
N ALA A 298 -1.56 12.54 20.21
CA ALA A 298 -2.42 12.97 19.11
C ALA A 298 -3.78 13.40 19.69
N PRO A 299 -4.04 14.70 19.91
CA PRO A 299 -5.19 15.18 20.69
C PRO A 299 -6.55 14.84 20.08
N ASN A 300 -6.61 14.60 18.78
CA ASN A 300 -7.85 14.30 18.06
C ASN A 300 -8.13 12.79 17.95
N MET A 301 -7.30 11.94 18.55
CA MET A 301 -7.41 10.48 18.47
C MET A 301 -7.92 9.85 19.77
N PRO A 302 -8.53 8.66 19.73
CA PRO A 302 -8.92 7.94 20.94
C PRO A 302 -7.75 7.82 21.93
N ASN A 303 -8.02 8.10 23.21
CA ASN A 303 -6.99 8.13 24.27
C ASN A 303 -5.86 9.15 24.05
N ASN A 304 -6.06 10.14 23.18
CA ASN A 304 -5.08 11.16 22.80
C ASN A 304 -3.76 10.59 22.27
N SER A 305 -3.80 9.45 21.59
CA SER A 305 -2.59 8.73 21.15
C SER A 305 -2.78 8.09 19.78
N ALA A 306 -1.73 8.11 18.95
CA ALA A 306 -1.69 7.48 17.63
C ALA A 306 -0.28 7.05 17.24
N SER A 307 -0.14 6.34 16.11
CA SER A 307 1.17 5.91 15.60
C SER A 307 2.09 7.05 15.17
N SER A 308 1.52 8.23 14.94
CA SER A 308 2.20 9.47 14.58
C SER A 308 1.91 10.58 15.60
N LEU A 309 2.87 11.50 15.77
CA LEU A 309 2.60 12.78 16.40
C LEU A 309 1.85 13.65 15.39
N TYR A 310 0.59 13.94 15.66
CA TYR A 310 -0.23 14.79 14.80
C TYR A 310 -0.99 15.80 15.64
N ILE A 311 -0.55 17.06 15.59
CA ILE A 311 -1.12 18.18 16.33
C ILE A 311 -1.81 19.09 15.33
N ARG A 312 -3.14 19.03 15.31
CA ARG A 312 -3.98 19.89 14.48
C ARG A 312 -5.20 20.30 15.30
N ASP A 313 -4.93 21.12 16.30
CA ASP A 313 -5.93 21.75 17.15
C ASP A 313 -5.74 23.28 17.10
N ALA A 314 -6.52 24.02 17.89
CA ALA A 314 -6.39 25.47 17.98
C ALA A 314 -5.20 25.93 18.86
N SER A 315 -4.30 25.02 19.25
CA SER A 315 -3.13 25.37 20.06
C SER A 315 -2.02 25.95 19.18
N TYR A 316 -1.27 26.88 19.77
CA TYR A 316 -0.04 27.40 19.17
C TYR A 316 1.14 26.75 19.88
N LEU A 317 2.06 26.20 19.10
CA LEU A 317 3.33 25.73 19.63
C LEU A 317 4.19 26.94 19.99
N SER A 318 4.73 26.94 21.20
CA SER A 318 5.62 27.98 21.73
C SER A 318 7.10 27.66 21.53
N GLY A 319 7.41 26.45 21.06
CA GLY A 319 8.76 25.91 20.91
C GLY A 319 9.39 25.45 22.23
N SER A 320 8.65 25.52 23.33
CA SER A 320 9.03 24.95 24.62
C SER A 320 8.49 23.53 24.83
N GLU A 321 7.64 23.07 23.91
CA GLU A 321 7.01 21.76 23.98
C GLU A 321 8.02 20.64 23.77
N LYS A 322 7.78 19.56 24.50
CA LYS A 322 8.50 18.29 24.38
C LYS A 322 7.46 17.22 24.13
N PHE A 323 7.63 16.47 23.05
CA PHE A 323 6.79 15.32 22.74
C PHE A 323 7.60 14.04 22.83
N SER A 324 6.93 12.94 23.14
CA SER A 324 7.57 11.65 23.34
C SER A 324 6.91 10.60 22.45
N PHE A 325 7.73 9.82 21.75
CA PHE A 325 7.34 8.60 21.07
C PHE A 325 7.70 7.41 21.94
N SER A 326 6.72 6.56 22.23
CA SER A 326 6.95 5.20 22.73
C SER A 326 7.13 4.26 21.54
N ILE A 327 8.24 3.52 21.52
CA ILE A 327 8.59 2.58 20.47
C ILE A 327 8.64 1.18 21.06
N SER A 328 7.73 0.32 20.62
CA SER A 328 7.63 -1.07 21.07
C SER A 328 7.97 -2.04 19.96
N ARG A 329 8.71 -3.09 20.29
CA ARG A 329 9.05 -4.17 19.36
C ARG A 329 7.85 -5.10 19.19
N ASN A 330 7.57 -5.52 17.95
CA ASN A 330 6.45 -6.42 17.64
C ASN A 330 6.80 -7.91 17.70
N ASN A 331 8.09 -8.22 17.90
CA ASN A 331 8.65 -9.59 17.96
C ASN A 331 8.35 -10.41 16.68
N PHE A 332 8.53 -9.78 15.52
CA PHE A 332 8.29 -10.37 14.21
C PHE A 332 9.17 -11.59 13.92
N ILE A 333 10.42 -11.59 14.41
CA ILE A 333 11.36 -12.73 14.26
C ILE A 333 11.15 -13.85 15.29
N ASP A 334 10.12 -13.74 16.14
CA ASP A 334 9.81 -14.69 17.23
C ASP A 334 11.02 -15.09 18.09
N SER A 335 11.72 -14.09 18.63
CA SER A 335 12.88 -14.28 19.50
C SER A 335 12.75 -13.50 20.80
N LYS A 336 12.84 -14.20 21.93
CA LYS A 336 12.80 -13.60 23.28
C LYS A 336 14.04 -12.76 23.60
N LYS A 337 15.20 -13.10 23.02
CA LYS A 337 16.45 -12.35 23.23
C LYS A 337 16.63 -11.39 22.08
N PHE A 338 16.59 -10.11 22.39
CA PHE A 338 16.77 -9.06 21.40
C PHE A 338 17.51 -7.88 22.01
N TYR A 339 18.49 -7.36 21.27
CA TYR A 339 19.15 -6.13 21.62
C TYR A 339 19.62 -5.41 20.36
N ARG A 340 19.19 -4.17 20.16
CA ARG A 340 19.68 -3.31 19.08
C ARG A 340 19.86 -1.88 19.53
N ILE A 341 20.82 -1.22 18.90
CA ILE A 341 21.09 0.20 19.06
C ILE A 341 20.75 0.88 17.73
N TYR A 342 19.88 1.87 17.80
CA TYR A 342 19.51 2.69 16.65
C TYR A 342 20.09 4.09 16.81
N ASN A 343 20.64 4.63 15.72
CA ASN A 343 20.97 6.05 15.63
C ASN A 343 19.72 6.80 15.14
N LEU A 344 19.37 7.88 15.82
CA LEU A 344 18.24 8.72 15.45
C LEU A 344 18.72 9.96 14.70
N LYS A 345 18.00 10.30 13.63
CA LYS A 345 18.24 11.48 12.82
C LYS A 345 16.90 12.07 12.38
N SER A 346 16.78 13.39 12.43
CA SER A 346 15.65 14.10 11.85
C SER A 346 15.91 14.41 10.38
N SER A 347 14.88 14.28 9.55
CA SER A 347 14.85 14.80 8.18
C SER A 347 14.45 16.28 8.13
N ALA A 348 13.85 16.81 9.20
CA ALA A 348 13.44 18.20 9.32
C ALA A 348 14.45 18.99 10.18
N ASN A 349 14.81 20.20 9.74
CA ASN A 349 15.69 21.09 10.48
C ASN A 349 15.06 21.65 11.78
N TRP A 350 13.74 21.65 11.88
CA TRP A 350 12.97 22.16 13.02
C TRP A 350 12.63 21.12 14.07
N LEU A 351 12.86 19.83 13.80
CA LEU A 351 12.55 18.73 14.71
C LEU A 351 13.83 18.12 15.25
N ASN A 352 14.02 18.12 16.57
CA ASN A 352 15.25 17.68 17.20
C ASN A 352 15.01 16.50 18.14
N PRO A 353 15.49 15.30 17.81
CA PRO A 353 15.53 14.18 18.75
C PRO A 353 16.47 14.53 19.91
N VAL A 354 15.96 14.48 21.14
CA VAL A 354 16.77 14.70 22.35
C VAL A 354 17.80 13.59 22.50
N GLN A 355 17.37 12.35 22.27
CA GLN A 355 18.24 11.18 22.19
C GLN A 355 18.81 11.02 20.77
N LYS A 356 20.14 10.96 20.64
CA LYS A 356 20.81 10.61 19.36
C LYS A 356 20.83 9.10 19.11
N LYS A 357 20.63 8.30 20.15
CA LYS A 357 20.63 6.85 20.11
C LYS A 357 19.55 6.30 21.03
N ILE A 358 18.92 5.21 20.62
CA ILE A 358 18.05 4.41 21.49
C ILE A 358 18.47 2.96 21.51
N HIS A 359 18.20 2.31 22.63
CA HIS A 359 18.47 0.91 22.85
C HIS A 359 17.14 0.19 23.00
N LEU A 360 16.87 -0.77 22.13
CA LEU A 360 15.71 -1.65 22.23
C LEU A 360 16.17 -3.00 22.76
N ARG A 361 15.64 -3.41 23.92
CA ARG A 361 16.00 -4.66 24.61
C ARG A 361 14.77 -5.49 24.87
N ASN A 362 14.75 -6.71 24.31
CA ASN A 362 13.62 -7.64 24.40
C ASN A 362 12.31 -6.93 24.05
N ASP A 363 11.33 -6.97 24.95
CA ASP A 363 10.00 -6.40 24.77
C ASP A 363 9.82 -5.08 25.55
N HIS A 364 10.91 -4.50 26.08
CA HIS A 364 10.83 -3.21 26.76
C HIS A 364 10.68 -2.07 25.75
N PRO A 365 9.63 -1.24 25.86
CA PRO A 365 9.50 -0.05 25.04
C PRO A 365 10.67 0.91 25.26
N ALA A 366 11.08 1.61 24.21
CA ALA A 366 12.02 2.73 24.29
C ALA A 366 11.27 4.04 24.08
N GLU A 367 11.66 5.08 24.80
CA GLU A 367 11.13 6.43 24.59
C GLU A 367 12.11 7.29 23.79
N VAL A 368 11.55 8.01 22.81
CA VAL A 368 12.24 9.02 22.02
C VAL A 368 11.54 10.34 22.24
N ASP A 369 12.25 11.24 22.90
CA ASP A 369 11.79 12.60 23.07
C ASP A 369 12.23 13.46 21.89
N ILE A 370 11.34 14.36 21.48
CA ILE A 370 11.60 15.37 20.47
C ILE A 370 11.27 16.75 21.00
N THR A 371 12.05 17.73 20.56
CA THR A 371 11.77 19.15 20.77
C THR A 371 11.66 19.84 19.42
N ILE A 372 10.93 20.95 19.40
CA ILE A 372 10.74 21.79 18.23
C ILE A 372 11.68 22.99 18.33
N ASP A 373 12.31 23.39 17.24
CA ASP A 373 13.11 24.61 17.21
C ASP A 373 12.17 25.84 17.31
N PRO A 374 12.24 26.63 18.40
CA PRO A 374 11.39 27.81 18.58
C PRO A 374 11.61 28.89 17.52
N LYS A 375 12.68 28.83 16.72
CA LYS A 375 12.97 29.82 15.67
C LYS A 375 12.19 29.59 14.37
N ILE A 376 11.52 28.45 14.25
CA ILE A 376 10.83 28.03 13.02
C ILE A 376 9.29 28.10 13.18
N LEU A 377 8.82 28.28 14.42
CA LEU A 377 7.46 28.68 14.77
C LEU A 377 7.35 30.21 14.68
#